data_AF-A0A7R7D1V8-F1
#
_entry.id   AF-A0A7R7D1V8-F1
#
_cell.length_a   1.000
_cell.length_b   1.000
_cell.length_c   1.000
_cell.angle_alpha   90.00
_cell.angle_beta   90.00
_cell.angle_gamma   90.00
#
_symmetry.space_group_name_H-M   'P 1'
#
loop_
_entity.id
_entity.type
_entity.pdbx_description
1 polymer ?
#
loop_
_entity_poly.entity_id
_entity_poly.type
_entity_poly.pdbx_seq_one_letter_code
_entity_poly.pdbx_strand_id
1 'polypeptide(L)'
;MTERELSIIRALGEEFSTVLADLQRTFEGKMAAQAQAFEEKLASLSAVLQKHVTVDEVHPVLQAMVDDAVGTIPVPRDGRDYDPDVLQQAVNDAVANIPVPADGKSITPDDVRPMLEQMVKEAVSHIPAPRDGRDYDPEVLKQAVLEAVNALPAPQDGRDATALEVLPAIDDQKSFPRGTYATHLGGLWRAYEKTHGMRGWECLVDGVADIDVSMTDERLFSVVIRQSSGQCTEKTFSLPVMLYRGVFRAGETYHPGDTVTWGGSLWHCNSMTGDKPGEAHSSGWTLAAKRGRDAGGGK
;
A
#
# COMPACT_ATOMS: atom_id res chain seq x y z
N MET A 1 -27.91 -49.33 45.79
CA MET A 1 -26.56 -49.53 45.22
C MET A 1 -25.96 -50.75 45.89
N THR A 2 -25.59 -51.76 45.11
CA THR A 2 -25.07 -53.02 45.63
C THR A 2 -23.57 -52.90 45.92
N GLU A 3 -23.04 -53.74 46.82
CA GLU A 3 -21.61 -53.75 47.21
C GLU A 3 -20.67 -53.91 46.00
N ARG A 4 -21.15 -54.63 44.96
CA ARG A 4 -20.48 -54.81 43.67
C ARG A 4 -20.42 -53.54 42.82
N GLU A 5 -21.44 -52.69 42.87
CA GLU A 5 -21.45 -51.40 42.16
C GLU A 5 -20.47 -50.41 42.81
N LEU A 6 -20.40 -50.40 44.14
CA LEU A 6 -19.43 -49.58 44.90
C LEU A 6 -17.97 -50.00 44.62
N SER A 7 -17.70 -51.31 44.53
CA SER A 7 -16.35 -51.78 44.20
C SER A 7 -15.92 -51.41 42.77
N ILE A 8 -16.87 -51.44 41.81
CA ILE A 8 -16.60 -51.06 40.41
C ILE A 8 -16.33 -49.55 40.30
N ILE A 9 -17.11 -48.71 40.98
CA ILE A 9 -16.89 -47.26 40.98
C ILE A 9 -15.53 -46.91 41.60
N ARG A 10 -15.15 -47.59 42.68
CA ARG A 10 -13.83 -47.38 43.31
C ARG A 10 -12.68 -47.81 42.39
N ALA A 11 -12.79 -48.98 41.75
CA ALA A 11 -11.80 -49.45 40.80
C ALA A 11 -11.67 -48.49 39.60
N LEU A 12 -12.79 -48.00 39.07
CA LEU A 12 -12.79 -46.99 38.00
C LEU A 12 -12.16 -45.68 38.48
N GLY A 13 -12.47 -45.22 39.69
CA GLY A 13 -11.88 -43.99 40.25
C GLY A 13 -10.36 -44.08 40.42
N GLU A 14 -9.85 -45.25 40.82
CA GLU A 14 -8.41 -45.51 40.94
C GLU A 14 -7.74 -45.49 39.54
N GLU A 15 -8.35 -46.12 38.53
CA GLU A 15 -7.87 -46.09 37.13
C GLU A 15 -7.93 -44.68 36.50
N PHE A 16 -8.99 -43.90 36.78
CA PHE A 16 -9.05 -42.51 36.31
C PHE A 16 -7.98 -41.64 36.97
N SER A 17 -7.69 -41.88 38.25
CA SER A 17 -6.66 -41.14 38.97
C SER A 17 -5.25 -41.44 38.45
N THR A 18 -4.96 -42.69 38.06
CA THR A 18 -3.66 -43.05 37.46
C THR A 18 -3.52 -42.41 36.07
N VAL A 19 -4.56 -42.47 35.24
CA VAL A 19 -4.55 -41.85 33.91
C VAL A 19 -4.38 -40.32 33.99
N LEU A 20 -5.04 -39.66 34.95
CA LEU A 20 -4.87 -38.21 35.14
C LEU A 20 -3.46 -37.85 35.62
N ALA A 21 -2.87 -38.63 36.53
CA ALA A 21 -1.50 -38.42 36.98
C ALA A 21 -0.50 -38.60 35.84
N ASP A 22 -0.69 -39.59 34.98
CA ASP A 22 0.15 -39.82 33.80
C ASP A 22 -0.02 -38.71 32.76
N LEU A 23 -1.23 -38.20 32.55
CA LEU A 23 -1.49 -37.08 31.64
C LEU A 23 -0.84 -35.79 32.16
N GLN A 24 -0.96 -35.50 33.45
CA GLN A 24 -0.33 -34.34 34.08
C GLN A 24 1.20 -34.43 33.93
N ARG A 25 1.79 -35.58 34.23
CA ARG A 25 3.24 -35.81 34.10
C ARG A 25 3.72 -35.67 32.65
N THR A 26 2.94 -36.15 31.69
CA THR A 26 3.23 -36.02 30.26
C THR A 26 3.14 -34.55 29.82
N PHE A 27 2.17 -33.81 30.31
CA PHE A 27 1.99 -32.40 30.02
C PHE A 27 3.12 -31.54 30.58
N GLU A 28 3.48 -31.75 31.86
CA GLU A 28 4.62 -31.09 32.50
C GLU A 28 5.94 -31.39 31.78
N GLY A 29 6.15 -32.66 31.37
CA GLY A 29 7.31 -33.05 30.58
C GLY A 29 7.38 -32.37 29.20
N LYS A 30 6.25 -32.26 28.49
CA LYS A 30 6.19 -31.57 27.20
C LYS A 30 6.42 -30.06 27.34
N MET A 31 5.86 -29.44 28.38
CA MET A 31 6.07 -28.01 28.67
C MET A 31 7.53 -27.71 28.99
N ALA A 32 8.18 -28.54 29.81
CA ALA A 32 9.60 -28.40 30.11
C ALA A 32 10.49 -28.55 28.87
N ALA A 33 10.22 -29.56 28.03
CA ALA A 33 10.95 -29.76 26.78
C ALA A 33 10.75 -28.59 25.79
N GLN A 34 9.54 -28.02 25.72
CA GLN A 34 9.26 -26.87 24.87
C GLN A 34 9.96 -25.60 25.37
N ALA A 35 10.00 -25.37 26.69
CA ALA A 35 10.74 -24.26 27.29
C ALA A 35 12.23 -24.33 26.98
N GLN A 36 12.84 -25.52 27.14
CA GLN A 36 14.25 -25.74 26.81
C GLN A 36 14.54 -25.50 25.31
N ALA A 37 13.66 -25.98 24.43
CA ALA A 37 13.80 -25.77 22.99
C ALA A 37 13.69 -24.28 22.60
N PHE A 38 12.89 -23.49 23.31
CA PHE A 38 12.83 -22.04 23.10
C PHE A 38 14.10 -21.35 23.57
N GLU A 39 14.66 -21.75 24.71
CA GLU A 39 15.88 -21.16 25.24
C GLU A 39 17.09 -21.44 24.32
N GLU A 40 17.20 -22.66 23.78
CA GLU A 40 18.22 -23.00 22.78
C GLU A 40 18.06 -22.20 21.47
N LYS A 41 16.81 -21.99 21.02
CA LYS A 41 16.54 -21.14 19.85
C LYS A 41 16.91 -19.68 20.11
N LEU A 42 16.63 -19.14 21.29
CA LEU A 42 17.00 -17.77 21.65
C LEU A 42 18.53 -17.63 21.73
N ALA A 43 19.22 -18.60 22.33
CA ALA A 43 20.68 -18.61 22.39
C ALA A 43 21.32 -18.69 20.99
N SER A 44 20.79 -19.53 20.09
CA SER A 44 21.29 -19.61 18.71
C SER A 44 21.04 -18.33 17.92
N LEU A 45 19.87 -17.70 18.08
CA LEU A 45 19.54 -16.44 17.42
C LEU A 45 20.42 -15.28 17.93
N SER A 46 20.67 -15.23 19.24
CA SER A 46 21.60 -14.26 19.85
C SER A 46 23.03 -14.39 19.29
N ALA A 47 23.51 -15.63 19.11
CA ALA A 47 24.84 -15.88 18.55
C ALA A 47 24.96 -15.50 17.06
N VAL A 48 23.86 -15.59 16.30
CA VAL A 48 23.81 -15.14 14.90
C VAL A 48 23.84 -13.61 14.82
N LEU A 49 23.08 -12.92 15.69
CA LEU A 49 23.06 -11.46 15.74
C LEU A 49 24.42 -10.86 16.13
N GLN A 50 25.17 -11.53 17.01
CA GLN A 50 26.54 -11.12 17.37
C GLN A 50 27.57 -11.27 16.23
N LYS A 51 27.25 -12.01 15.16
CA LYS A 51 28.12 -12.19 13.99
C LYS A 51 27.87 -11.18 12.87
N HIS A 52 26.94 -10.25 13.04
CA HIS A 52 26.67 -9.22 12.02
C HIS A 52 27.68 -8.08 12.16
N VAL A 53 28.28 -7.70 11.04
CA VAL A 53 29.28 -6.64 10.93
C VAL A 53 28.71 -5.37 11.53
N THR A 54 29.37 -4.84 12.56
CA THR A 54 28.91 -3.62 13.23
C THR A 54 29.26 -2.40 12.38
N VAL A 55 28.50 -1.31 12.51
CA VAL A 55 28.75 -0.06 11.74
C VAL A 55 30.19 0.45 11.95
N ASP A 56 30.76 0.22 13.14
CA ASP A 56 32.14 0.57 13.50
C ASP A 56 33.20 -0.22 12.70
N GLU A 57 32.87 -1.41 12.20
CA GLU A 57 33.77 -2.22 11.36
C GLU A 57 33.71 -1.83 9.88
N VAL A 58 32.58 -1.27 9.42
CA VAL A 58 32.39 -0.84 8.01
C VAL A 58 32.89 0.60 7.79
N HIS A 59 32.83 1.44 8.82
CA HIS A 59 33.22 2.85 8.75
C HIS A 59 34.65 3.08 8.23
N PRO A 60 35.70 2.34 8.65
CA PRO A 60 37.06 2.55 8.15
C PRO A 60 37.20 2.21 6.66
N VAL A 61 36.47 1.20 6.19
CA VAL A 61 36.50 0.76 4.79
C VAL A 61 35.80 1.79 3.90
N LEU A 62 34.64 2.29 4.32
CA LEU A 62 33.91 3.33 3.59
C LEU A 62 34.69 4.64 3.56
N GLN A 63 35.32 5.03 4.67
CA GLN A 63 36.14 6.24 4.72
C GLN A 63 37.33 6.14 3.74
N ALA A 64 38.03 5.00 3.73
CA ALA A 64 39.15 4.79 2.81
C ALA A 64 38.72 4.82 1.32
N MET A 65 37.55 4.28 1.00
CA MET A 65 37.01 4.33 -0.37
C MET A 65 36.60 5.75 -0.79
N VAL A 66 36.04 6.54 0.13
CA VAL A 66 35.67 7.93 -0.13
C VAL A 66 36.92 8.80 -0.33
N ASP A 67 37.95 8.62 0.48
CA ASP A 67 39.18 9.40 0.37
C ASP A 67 39.93 9.12 -0.95
N ASP A 68 39.95 7.86 -1.42
CA ASP A 68 40.51 7.48 -2.73
C ASP A 68 39.70 8.07 -3.90
N ALA A 69 38.36 8.02 -3.80
CA ALA A 69 37.48 8.58 -4.82
C ALA A 69 37.56 10.12 -4.91
N VAL A 70 37.74 10.81 -3.78
CA VAL A 70 37.85 12.28 -3.77
C VAL A 70 39.26 12.73 -4.21
N GLY A 71 40.31 11.99 -3.88
CA GLY A 71 41.68 12.30 -4.28
C GLY A 71 41.93 12.25 -5.80
N THR A 72 41.08 11.55 -6.55
CA THR A 72 41.17 11.44 -8.02
C THR A 72 40.45 12.56 -8.78
N ILE A 73 39.69 13.44 -8.09
CA ILE A 73 39.03 14.57 -8.74
C ILE A 73 40.06 15.70 -8.94
N PRO A 74 40.39 16.07 -10.20
CA PRO A 74 41.31 17.17 -10.46
C PRO A 74 40.68 18.49 -10.00
N VAL A 75 41.44 19.27 -9.23
CA VAL A 75 40.99 20.60 -8.76
C VAL A 75 40.77 21.52 -9.97
N PRO A 76 39.61 22.19 -10.09
CA PRO A 76 39.36 23.12 -11.19
C PRO A 76 40.43 24.22 -11.21
N ARG A 77 41.05 24.44 -12.37
CA ARG A 77 41.92 25.60 -12.59
C ARG A 77 41.03 26.77 -13.00
N ASP A 78 41.14 27.89 -12.29
CA ASP A 78 40.48 29.14 -12.69
C ASP A 78 40.95 29.54 -14.10
N GLY A 79 39.98 29.63 -15.01
CA GLY A 79 40.20 30.12 -16.38
C GLY A 79 40.45 31.62 -16.37
N ARG A 80 41.39 32.09 -17.20
CA ARG A 80 41.53 33.53 -17.47
C ARG A 80 40.39 33.97 -18.37
N ASP A 81 39.60 34.92 -17.91
CA ASP A 81 38.53 35.55 -18.71
C ASP A 81 39.12 36.22 -19.97
N TYR A 82 38.48 35.99 -21.11
CA TYR A 82 38.81 36.66 -22.38
C TYR A 82 38.00 37.95 -22.53
N ASP A 83 38.65 38.97 -23.07
CA ASP A 83 38.11 40.32 -23.26
C ASP A 83 36.85 40.31 -24.17
N PRO A 84 35.68 40.80 -23.71
CA PRO A 84 34.41 40.76 -24.44
C PRO A 84 34.44 41.43 -25.82
N ASP A 85 35.28 42.45 -26.00
CA ASP A 85 35.31 43.24 -27.23
C ASP A 85 35.88 42.47 -28.41
N VAL A 86 36.81 41.54 -28.16
CA VAL A 86 37.43 40.69 -29.19
C VAL A 86 36.42 39.67 -29.74
N LEU A 87 35.56 39.14 -28.87
CA LEU A 87 34.50 38.20 -29.23
C LEU A 87 33.41 38.87 -30.08
N GLN A 88 33.03 40.09 -29.74
CA GLN A 88 32.03 40.84 -30.51
C GLN A 88 32.50 41.11 -31.93
N GLN A 89 33.79 41.41 -32.11
CA GLN A 89 34.36 41.69 -33.43
C GLN A 89 34.46 40.42 -34.29
N ALA A 90 34.88 39.29 -33.71
CA ALA A 90 34.94 38.02 -34.40
C ALA A 90 33.56 37.52 -34.89
N VAL A 91 32.50 37.76 -34.10
CA VAL A 91 31.13 37.40 -34.48
C VAL A 91 30.62 38.29 -35.62
N ASN A 92 30.88 39.60 -35.56
CA ASN A 92 30.42 40.53 -36.59
C ASN A 92 31.09 40.27 -37.95
N ASP A 93 32.38 39.93 -37.96
CA ASP A 93 33.10 39.56 -39.19
C ASP A 93 32.59 38.25 -39.81
N ALA A 94 32.18 37.29 -38.99
CA ALA A 94 31.60 36.03 -39.46
C ALA A 94 30.21 36.23 -40.10
N VAL A 95 29.38 37.11 -39.53
CA VAL A 95 28.02 37.39 -40.04
C VAL A 95 28.05 38.19 -41.34
N ALA A 96 29.00 39.11 -41.51
CA ALA A 96 29.14 39.92 -42.73
C ALA A 96 29.49 39.10 -43.98
N ASN A 97 30.05 37.90 -43.83
CA ASN A 97 30.48 37.04 -44.94
C ASN A 97 29.42 36.05 -45.44
N ILE A 98 28.18 36.12 -44.94
CA ILE A 98 27.10 35.24 -45.41
C ILE A 98 26.46 35.84 -46.68
N PRO A 99 26.50 35.14 -47.84
CA PRO A 99 25.87 35.64 -49.07
C PRO A 99 24.34 35.62 -48.96
N VAL A 100 23.67 36.67 -49.45
CA VAL A 100 22.21 36.73 -49.51
C VAL A 100 21.68 35.79 -50.61
N PRO A 101 20.68 34.92 -50.32
CA PRO A 101 20.13 33.99 -51.31
C PRO A 101 19.40 34.72 -52.44
N ALA A 102 19.61 34.28 -53.68
CA ALA A 102 18.82 34.72 -54.82
C ALA A 102 17.54 33.87 -54.92
N ASP A 103 16.38 34.54 -55.04
CA ASP A 103 15.09 33.86 -55.13
C ASP A 103 14.96 33.03 -56.43
N GLY A 104 14.63 31.74 -56.28
CA GLY A 104 14.41 30.81 -57.38
C GLY A 104 13.00 30.94 -57.98
N LYS A 105 12.91 30.90 -59.32
CA LYS A 105 11.64 30.95 -60.07
C LYS A 105 10.82 29.68 -59.79
N SER A 106 9.74 29.79 -59.01
CA SER A 106 8.88 28.66 -58.65
C SER A 106 8.02 28.20 -59.84
N ILE A 107 7.99 26.90 -60.08
CA ILE A 107 7.13 26.23 -61.08
C ILE A 107 5.68 26.39 -60.65
N THR A 108 4.81 26.85 -61.55
CA THR A 108 3.40 27.05 -61.25
C THR A 108 2.58 25.79 -61.57
N PRO A 109 1.41 25.57 -60.94
CA PRO A 109 0.57 24.39 -61.21
C PRO A 109 0.20 24.19 -62.68
N ASP A 110 0.19 25.25 -63.48
CA ASP A 110 -0.09 25.17 -64.92
C ASP A 110 1.09 24.61 -65.73
N ASP A 111 2.32 24.69 -65.21
CA ASP A 111 3.53 24.12 -65.85
C ASP A 111 3.60 22.58 -65.70
N VAL A 112 2.97 22.02 -64.66
CA VAL A 112 2.96 20.56 -64.36
C VAL A 112 1.69 19.85 -64.80
N ARG A 113 0.60 20.58 -65.04
CA ARG A 113 -0.70 20.02 -65.45
C ARG A 113 -0.63 19.11 -66.69
N PRO A 114 0.00 19.49 -67.82
CA PRO A 114 -0.02 18.64 -69.01
C PRO A 114 0.72 17.31 -68.80
N MET A 115 1.78 17.31 -67.99
CA MET A 115 2.51 16.08 -67.67
C MET A 115 1.68 15.14 -66.78
N LEU A 116 1.00 15.69 -65.77
CA LEU A 116 0.12 14.93 -64.87
C LEU A 116 -1.09 14.35 -65.61
N GLU A 117 -1.74 15.12 -66.48
CA GLU A 117 -2.89 14.62 -67.26
C GLU A 117 -2.49 13.45 -68.17
N GLN A 118 -1.29 13.52 -68.78
CA GLN A 118 -0.79 12.44 -69.62
C GLN A 118 -0.47 11.18 -68.80
N MET A 119 0.20 11.32 -67.65
CA MET A 119 0.51 10.21 -66.75
C MET A 119 -0.76 9.54 -66.20
N VAL A 120 -1.77 10.33 -65.80
CA VAL A 120 -3.03 9.80 -65.26
C VAL A 120 -3.82 9.07 -66.34
N LYS A 121 -3.87 9.60 -67.57
CA LYS A 121 -4.58 8.95 -68.67
C LYS A 121 -3.96 7.60 -69.05
N GLU A 122 -2.63 7.51 -69.03
CA GLU A 122 -1.91 6.26 -69.30
C GLU A 122 -2.07 5.25 -68.15
N ALA A 123 -2.07 5.70 -66.90
CA ALA A 123 -2.30 4.82 -65.75
C ALA A 123 -3.74 4.25 -65.72
N VAL A 124 -4.75 5.08 -66.01
CA VAL A 124 -6.15 4.66 -65.95
C VAL A 124 -6.52 3.70 -67.08
N SER A 125 -5.89 3.80 -68.26
CA SER A 125 -6.15 2.85 -69.36
C SER A 125 -5.71 1.41 -69.06
N HIS A 126 -4.81 1.23 -68.08
CA HIS A 126 -4.32 -0.08 -67.66
C HIS A 126 -5.11 -0.70 -66.49
N ILE A 127 -6.11 0.00 -65.95
CA ILE A 127 -6.99 -0.56 -64.91
C ILE A 127 -8.12 -1.33 -65.61
N PRO A 128 -8.16 -2.68 -65.53
CA PRO A 128 -9.29 -3.44 -66.06
C PRO A 128 -10.56 -3.07 -65.28
N ALA A 129 -11.68 -2.89 -65.99
CA ALA A 129 -12.96 -2.61 -65.35
C ALA A 129 -13.31 -3.72 -64.33
N PRO A 130 -13.78 -3.37 -63.11
CA PRO A 130 -14.23 -4.36 -62.15
C PRO A 130 -15.31 -5.24 -62.77
N ARG A 131 -15.20 -6.56 -62.59
CA ARG A 131 -16.32 -7.45 -62.93
C ARG A 131 -17.39 -7.26 -61.87
N ASP A 132 -18.62 -6.93 -62.28
CA ASP A 132 -19.76 -6.89 -61.38
C ASP A 132 -19.92 -8.25 -60.68
N GLY A 133 -19.93 -8.22 -59.35
CA GLY A 133 -20.26 -9.38 -58.55
C GLY A 133 -21.69 -9.82 -58.82
N ARG A 134 -21.98 -11.12 -58.75
CA ARG A 134 -23.38 -11.56 -58.69
C ARG A 134 -23.94 -11.14 -57.33
N ASP A 135 -24.82 -10.16 -57.33
CA ASP A 135 -25.59 -9.82 -56.14
C ASP A 135 -26.41 -11.04 -55.70
N TYR A 136 -26.33 -11.36 -54.41
CA TYR A 136 -27.14 -12.42 -53.81
C TYR A 136 -28.60 -11.97 -53.76
N ASP A 137 -29.52 -12.85 -54.14
CA ASP A 137 -30.96 -12.56 -54.08
C ASP A 137 -31.36 -12.22 -52.63
N PRO A 138 -31.89 -11.00 -52.37
CA PRO A 138 -32.27 -10.57 -51.03
C PRO A 138 -33.25 -11.51 -50.33
N GLU A 139 -34.12 -12.19 -51.07
CA GLU A 139 -35.12 -13.08 -50.49
C GLU A 139 -34.49 -14.39 -50.00
N VAL A 140 -33.48 -14.90 -50.72
CA VAL A 140 -32.71 -16.08 -50.29
C VAL A 140 -31.92 -15.78 -49.02
N LEU A 141 -31.30 -14.59 -48.95
CA LEU A 141 -30.58 -14.15 -47.77
C LEU A 141 -31.52 -13.98 -46.57
N LYS A 142 -32.69 -13.39 -46.79
CA LYS A 142 -33.71 -13.20 -45.76
C LYS A 142 -34.22 -14.53 -45.23
N GLN A 143 -34.47 -15.51 -46.10
CA GLN A 143 -34.91 -16.84 -45.71
C GLN A 143 -33.83 -17.56 -44.88
N ALA A 144 -32.57 -17.51 -45.31
CA ALA A 144 -31.46 -18.12 -44.57
C ALA A 144 -31.27 -17.50 -43.18
N VAL A 145 -31.42 -16.17 -43.06
CA VAL A 145 -31.37 -15.48 -41.75
C VAL A 145 -32.55 -15.88 -40.88
N LEU A 146 -33.76 -15.98 -41.45
CA LEU A 146 -34.95 -16.35 -40.69
C LEU A 146 -34.87 -17.79 -40.16
N GLU A 147 -34.37 -18.72 -40.98
CA GLU A 147 -34.11 -20.10 -40.57
C GLU A 147 -33.05 -20.18 -39.47
N ALA A 148 -31.96 -19.42 -39.59
CA ALA A 148 -30.91 -19.37 -38.57
C ALA A 148 -31.42 -18.79 -37.24
N VAL A 149 -32.26 -17.75 -37.27
CA VAL A 149 -32.84 -17.14 -36.06
C VAL A 149 -33.87 -18.06 -35.42
N ASN A 150 -34.70 -18.74 -36.20
CA ASN A 150 -35.67 -19.71 -35.68
C ASN A 150 -35.01 -20.97 -35.11
N ALA A 151 -33.79 -21.30 -35.56
CA ALA A 151 -33.00 -22.39 -35.01
C ALA A 151 -32.32 -22.04 -33.66
N LEU A 152 -32.34 -20.76 -33.25
CA LEU A 152 -31.86 -20.38 -31.92
C LEU A 152 -32.82 -20.94 -30.86
N PRO A 153 -32.31 -21.60 -29.80
CA PRO A 153 -33.15 -22.00 -28.69
C PRO A 153 -33.80 -20.77 -28.06
N ALA A 154 -35.09 -20.86 -27.75
CA ALA A 154 -35.78 -19.79 -27.03
C ALA A 154 -35.00 -19.48 -25.73
N PRO A 155 -34.72 -18.19 -25.44
CA PRO A 155 -34.10 -17.83 -24.18
C PRO A 155 -34.99 -18.37 -23.05
N GLN A 156 -34.39 -19.16 -22.18
CA GLN A 156 -35.08 -19.59 -20.97
C GLN A 156 -35.10 -18.38 -20.03
N ASP A 157 -36.29 -17.98 -19.61
CA ASP A 157 -36.44 -16.98 -18.58
C ASP A 157 -35.64 -17.43 -17.35
N GLY A 158 -34.82 -16.52 -16.81
CA GLY A 158 -34.14 -16.75 -15.55
C GLY A 158 -35.19 -17.04 -14.48
N ARG A 159 -34.99 -18.07 -13.65
CA ARG A 159 -35.82 -18.24 -12.46
C ARG A 159 -35.64 -17.00 -11.59
N ASP A 160 -36.70 -16.20 -11.47
CA ASP A 160 -36.74 -15.11 -10.51
C ASP A 160 -36.35 -15.66 -9.14
N ALA A 161 -35.30 -15.08 -8.55
CA ALA A 161 -34.95 -15.40 -7.18
C ALA A 161 -36.15 -14.97 -6.31
N THR A 162 -36.79 -15.93 -5.64
CA THR A 162 -37.78 -15.66 -4.59
C THR A 162 -37.24 -14.55 -3.69
N ALA A 163 -38.08 -13.56 -3.36
CA ALA A 163 -37.67 -12.44 -2.51
C ALA A 163 -36.97 -12.97 -1.24
N LEU A 164 -35.68 -12.64 -1.10
CA LEU A 164 -34.86 -13.09 0.01
C LEU A 164 -35.28 -12.32 1.27
N GLU A 165 -35.95 -12.98 2.20
CA GLU A 165 -36.27 -12.40 3.50
C GLU A 165 -35.06 -12.53 4.43
N VAL A 166 -34.51 -11.39 4.86
CA VAL A 166 -33.37 -11.32 5.78
C VAL A 166 -33.86 -10.84 7.13
N LEU A 167 -33.70 -11.68 8.16
CA LEU A 167 -34.06 -11.32 9.52
C LEU A 167 -33.12 -10.22 10.08
N PRO A 168 -33.64 -9.28 10.89
CA PRO A 168 -32.85 -8.18 11.43
C PRO A 168 -31.88 -8.56 12.56
N ALA A 169 -32.02 -9.77 13.11
CA ALA A 169 -31.11 -10.32 14.13
C ALA A 169 -31.27 -11.84 14.22
N ILE A 170 -30.22 -12.54 14.65
CA ILE A 170 -30.32 -13.92 15.14
C ILE A 170 -30.79 -13.89 16.59
N ASP A 171 -31.88 -14.60 16.87
CA ASP A 171 -32.36 -14.90 18.22
C ASP A 171 -31.83 -16.29 18.62
N ASP A 172 -30.86 -16.34 19.54
CA ASP A 172 -30.18 -17.57 19.92
C ASP A 172 -31.07 -18.55 20.72
N GLN A 173 -32.24 -18.10 21.18
CA GLN A 173 -33.25 -18.94 21.83
C GLN A 173 -34.15 -19.66 20.82
N LYS A 174 -34.07 -19.29 19.53
CA LYS A 174 -34.89 -19.88 18.45
C LYS A 174 -34.07 -20.79 17.54
N SER A 175 -34.77 -21.75 16.94
CA SER A 175 -34.23 -22.64 15.92
C SER A 175 -34.79 -22.22 14.56
N PHE A 176 -33.91 -22.00 13.59
CA PHE A 176 -34.26 -21.57 12.24
C PHE A 176 -33.98 -22.69 11.23
N PRO A 177 -34.81 -22.86 10.19
CA PRO A 177 -34.57 -23.87 9.16
C PRO A 177 -33.39 -23.48 8.26
N ARG A 178 -32.79 -24.49 7.61
CA ARG A 178 -31.77 -24.29 6.57
C ARG A 178 -32.30 -23.33 5.48
N GLY A 179 -31.44 -22.42 5.04
CA GLY A 179 -31.78 -21.39 4.04
C GLY A 179 -32.33 -20.10 4.63
N THR A 180 -32.44 -19.98 5.95
CA THR A 180 -32.76 -18.71 6.62
C THR A 180 -31.57 -17.76 6.52
N TYR A 181 -31.84 -16.49 6.25
CA TYR A 181 -30.85 -15.41 6.26
C TYR A 181 -31.13 -14.45 7.41
N ALA A 182 -30.10 -14.01 8.09
CA ALA A 182 -30.21 -13.07 9.19
C ALA A 182 -28.98 -12.18 9.28
N THR A 183 -29.15 -10.97 9.79
CA THR A 183 -28.03 -10.12 10.20
C THR A 183 -27.59 -10.48 11.61
N HIS A 184 -26.29 -10.48 11.87
CA HIS A 184 -25.73 -10.72 13.20
C HIS A 184 -24.31 -10.16 13.29
N LEU A 185 -24.03 -9.41 14.37
CA LEU A 185 -22.73 -8.78 14.61
C LEU A 185 -22.23 -7.99 13.40
N GLY A 186 -23.11 -7.21 12.76
CA GLY A 186 -22.79 -6.39 11.58
C GLY A 186 -22.64 -7.15 10.25
N GLY A 187 -22.73 -8.49 10.26
CA GLY A 187 -22.56 -9.34 9.09
C GLY A 187 -23.86 -9.96 8.60
N LEU A 188 -23.82 -10.56 7.41
CA LEU A 188 -24.91 -11.37 6.85
C LEU A 188 -24.60 -12.84 7.05
N TRP A 189 -25.55 -13.56 7.66
CA TRP A 189 -25.42 -14.96 8.00
C TRP A 189 -26.49 -15.79 7.31
N ARG A 190 -26.13 -17.03 6.97
CA ARG A 190 -27.04 -18.03 6.43
C ARG A 190 -27.06 -19.26 7.32
N ALA A 191 -28.25 -19.80 7.55
CA ALA A 191 -28.40 -21.12 8.16
C ALA A 191 -28.10 -22.20 7.10
N TYR A 192 -26.98 -22.92 7.22
CA TYR A 192 -26.65 -24.03 6.31
C TYR A 192 -27.30 -25.37 6.74
N GLU A 193 -27.74 -25.46 7.99
CA GLU A 193 -28.55 -26.54 8.57
C GLU A 193 -29.64 -25.96 9.51
N LYS A 194 -30.45 -26.81 10.15
CA LYS A 194 -31.39 -26.36 11.19
C LYS A 194 -30.59 -25.87 12.41
N THR A 195 -30.79 -24.63 12.81
CA THR A 195 -29.92 -23.96 13.80
C THR A 195 -30.32 -24.29 15.23
N HIS A 196 -29.34 -24.24 16.14
CA HIS A 196 -29.53 -24.36 17.60
C HIS A 196 -28.60 -23.35 18.27
N GLY A 197 -29.15 -22.20 18.68
CA GLY A 197 -28.32 -21.03 19.00
C GLY A 197 -27.49 -20.60 17.78
N MET A 198 -26.18 -20.42 17.98
CA MET A 198 -25.24 -20.08 16.89
C MET A 198 -24.81 -21.27 16.04
N ARG A 199 -25.07 -22.51 16.47
CA ARG A 199 -24.74 -23.68 15.64
C ARG A 199 -25.63 -23.71 14.40
N GLY A 200 -25.03 -23.99 13.25
CA GLY A 200 -25.74 -24.13 11.97
C GLY A 200 -25.81 -22.84 11.17
N TRP A 201 -25.26 -21.75 11.71
CA TRP A 201 -25.06 -20.49 11.00
C TRP A 201 -23.65 -20.44 10.40
N GLU A 202 -23.54 -19.84 9.22
CA GLU A 202 -22.28 -19.44 8.61
C GLU A 202 -22.34 -17.96 8.24
N CYS A 203 -21.22 -17.26 8.40
CA CYS A 203 -21.09 -15.85 8.03
C CYS A 203 -20.76 -15.76 6.54
N LEU A 204 -21.64 -15.16 5.74
CA LEU A 204 -21.47 -14.97 4.30
C LEU A 204 -20.81 -13.63 3.97
N VAL A 205 -21.19 -12.58 4.70
CA VAL A 205 -20.60 -11.25 4.58
C VAL A 205 -19.96 -10.93 5.93
N ASP A 206 -18.63 -10.92 5.95
CA ASP A 206 -17.87 -10.57 7.13
C ASP A 206 -17.92 -9.06 7.35
N GLY A 207 -18.88 -8.63 8.16
CA GLY A 207 -19.08 -7.24 8.49
C GLY A 207 -18.21 -6.80 9.67
N VAL A 208 -18.41 -5.56 10.10
CA VAL A 208 -17.78 -5.04 11.32
C VAL A 208 -18.74 -5.21 12.48
N ALA A 209 -18.36 -6.06 13.42
CA ALA A 209 -19.11 -6.33 14.65
C ALA A 209 -18.90 -5.23 15.69
N ASP A 210 -17.66 -4.76 15.81
CA ASP A 210 -17.26 -3.77 16.80
C ASP A 210 -15.99 -3.03 16.36
N ILE A 211 -15.88 -1.76 16.75
CA ILE A 211 -14.67 -0.96 16.60
C ILE A 211 -14.37 -0.36 17.96
N ASP A 212 -13.28 -0.80 18.57
CA ASP A 212 -12.76 -0.22 19.80
C ASP A 212 -11.58 0.68 19.47
N VAL A 213 -11.59 1.90 19.99
CA VAL A 213 -10.52 2.89 19.82
C VAL A 213 -10.04 3.31 21.19
N SER A 214 -8.77 3.03 21.47
CA SER A 214 -8.15 3.37 22.75
C SER A 214 -6.87 4.17 22.55
N MET A 215 -6.57 5.04 23.51
CA MET A 215 -5.31 5.77 23.58
C MET A 215 -4.38 5.01 24.53
N THR A 216 -3.30 4.44 24.00
CA THR A 216 -2.34 3.63 24.77
C THR A 216 -1.20 4.46 25.35
N ASP A 217 -0.95 5.62 24.77
CA ASP A 217 0.00 6.64 25.23
C ASP A 217 -0.47 8.03 24.77
N GLU A 218 0.15 9.11 25.23
CA GLU A 218 -0.19 10.52 24.96
C GLU A 218 -0.41 10.91 23.49
N ARG A 219 0.10 10.10 22.56
CA ARG A 219 -0.10 10.27 21.11
C ARG A 219 -0.40 8.98 20.36
N LEU A 220 -0.39 7.83 21.03
CA LEU A 220 -0.48 6.51 20.42
C LEU A 220 -1.90 5.99 20.56
N PHE A 221 -2.54 5.69 19.44
CA PHE A 221 -3.89 5.16 19.37
C PHE A 221 -3.84 3.72 18.87
N SER A 222 -4.60 2.84 19.51
CA SER A 222 -4.90 1.51 19.01
C SER A 222 -6.34 1.45 18.55
N VAL A 223 -6.56 0.88 17.36
CA VAL A 223 -7.88 0.60 16.79
C VAL A 223 -8.00 -0.91 16.63
N VAL A 224 -8.95 -1.49 17.36
CA VAL A 224 -9.28 -2.89 17.31
C VAL A 224 -10.61 -3.06 16.58
N ILE A 225 -10.59 -3.73 15.43
CA ILE A 225 -11.78 -4.05 14.65
C ILE A 225 -12.08 -5.53 14.86
N ARG A 226 -13.25 -5.84 15.41
CA ARG A 226 -13.79 -7.21 15.44
C ARG A 226 -14.77 -7.37 14.29
N GLN A 227 -14.55 -8.39 13.48
CA GLN A 227 -15.42 -8.74 12.38
C GLN A 227 -16.48 -9.76 12.83
N SER A 228 -17.55 -9.87 12.06
CA SER A 228 -18.68 -10.76 12.36
C SER A 228 -18.25 -12.22 12.50
N SER A 229 -17.27 -12.67 11.71
CA SER A 229 -16.69 -14.02 11.75
C SER A 229 -15.95 -14.34 13.06
N GLY A 230 -15.68 -13.33 13.90
CA GLY A 230 -14.82 -13.41 15.07
C GLY A 230 -13.36 -13.06 14.79
N GLN A 231 -12.99 -12.75 13.53
CA GLN A 231 -11.64 -12.24 13.23
C GLN A 231 -11.43 -10.89 13.92
N CYS A 232 -10.27 -10.71 14.53
CA CYS A 232 -9.88 -9.48 15.21
C CYS A 232 -8.62 -8.90 14.56
N THR A 233 -8.67 -7.63 14.18
CA THR A 233 -7.53 -6.90 13.62
C THR A 233 -7.23 -5.70 14.50
N GLU A 234 -6.01 -5.63 15.02
CA GLU A 234 -5.51 -4.47 15.77
C GLU A 234 -4.53 -3.67 14.91
N LYS A 235 -4.69 -2.35 14.91
CA LYS A 235 -3.77 -1.41 14.26
C LYS A 235 -3.45 -0.25 15.19
N THR A 236 -2.18 0.08 15.25
CA THR A 236 -1.69 1.20 16.07
C THR A 236 -1.16 2.31 15.18
N PHE A 237 -1.46 3.56 15.51
CA PHE A 237 -0.90 4.74 14.84
C PHE A 237 -0.62 5.87 15.85
N SER A 238 0.34 6.72 15.52
CA SER A 238 0.68 7.90 16.32
C SER A 238 0.11 9.15 15.64
N LEU A 239 -0.49 10.05 16.41
CA LEU A 239 -0.90 11.38 15.93
C LEU A 239 0.15 12.44 16.28
N PRO A 240 0.50 13.37 15.37
CA PRO A 240 1.44 14.46 15.65
C PRO A 240 0.75 15.60 16.40
N VAL A 241 0.32 15.34 17.64
CA VAL A 241 -0.31 16.34 18.52
C VAL A 241 0.75 17.22 19.20
N MET A 242 0.38 18.48 19.49
CA MET A 242 1.27 19.42 20.18
C MET A 242 1.50 19.00 21.64
N LEU A 243 2.65 18.39 21.93
CA LEU A 243 3.02 17.96 23.27
C LEU A 243 4.23 18.74 23.77
N TYR A 244 4.06 19.42 24.91
CA TYR A 244 5.14 20.23 25.48
C TYR A 244 6.12 19.35 26.26
N ARG A 245 7.37 19.30 25.79
CA ARG A 245 8.46 18.50 26.36
C ARG A 245 9.39 19.29 27.28
N GLY A 246 9.05 20.53 27.60
CA GLY A 246 9.87 21.39 28.45
C GLY A 246 10.99 22.10 27.70
N VAL A 247 12.08 22.41 28.39
CA VAL A 247 13.27 23.03 27.79
C VAL A 247 14.06 21.97 27.02
N PHE A 248 14.48 22.29 25.79
CA PHE A 248 15.28 21.38 24.95
C PHE A 248 16.51 20.84 25.72
N ARG A 249 16.76 19.53 25.57
CA ARG A 249 17.91 18.84 26.13
C ARG A 249 18.66 18.09 25.03
N ALA A 250 19.97 18.31 24.97
CA ALA A 250 20.83 17.58 24.05
C ALA A 250 20.87 16.09 24.42
N GLY A 251 20.78 15.21 23.42
CA GLY A 251 20.74 13.75 23.60
C GLY A 251 19.35 13.15 23.80
N GLU A 252 18.29 13.97 23.88
CA GLU A 252 16.90 13.50 23.79
C GLU A 252 16.44 13.46 22.31
N THR A 253 15.63 12.46 21.97
CA THR A 253 14.95 12.38 20.67
C THR A 253 13.55 12.93 20.81
N TYR A 254 13.21 13.88 19.94
CA TYR A 254 11.88 14.47 19.86
C TYR A 254 11.14 13.91 18.65
N HIS A 255 9.82 13.78 18.76
CA HIS A 255 8.94 13.23 17.75
C HIS A 255 8.05 14.33 17.12
N PRO A 256 7.52 14.11 15.90
CA PRO A 256 6.63 15.07 15.26
C PRO A 256 5.47 15.51 16.16
N GLY A 257 5.24 16.81 16.27
CA GLY A 257 4.28 17.41 17.19
C GLY A 257 4.86 17.82 18.54
N ASP A 258 6.06 17.36 18.92
CA ASP A 258 6.71 17.85 20.13
C ASP A 258 6.97 19.35 20.06
N THR A 259 6.83 20.00 21.20
CA THR A 259 7.19 21.39 21.38
C THR A 259 8.15 21.56 22.54
N VAL A 260 9.20 22.36 22.32
CA VAL A 260 10.23 22.62 23.33
C VAL A 260 10.51 24.11 23.44
N THR A 261 10.98 24.53 24.61
CA THR A 261 11.54 25.87 24.79
C THR A 261 13.05 25.85 24.58
N TRP A 262 13.55 26.72 23.70
CA TRP A 262 14.99 26.92 23.49
C TRP A 262 15.28 28.37 23.09
N GLY A 263 16.31 28.98 23.70
CA GLY A 263 16.65 30.39 23.45
C GLY A 263 15.51 31.37 23.78
N GLY A 264 14.68 31.03 24.78
CA GLY A 264 13.48 31.80 25.17
C GLY A 264 12.33 31.73 24.16
N SER A 265 12.44 30.90 23.13
CA SER A 265 11.43 30.72 22.09
C SER A 265 10.83 29.32 22.14
N LEU A 266 9.59 29.17 21.69
CA LEU A 266 8.91 27.88 21.52
C LEU A 266 9.18 27.35 20.11
N TRP A 267 9.57 26.09 20.02
CA TRP A 267 9.86 25.40 18.78
C TRP A 267 8.95 24.19 18.63
N HIS A 268 8.51 23.92 17.40
CA HIS A 268 7.71 22.76 17.01
C HIS A 268 8.57 21.77 16.22
N CYS A 269 8.51 20.50 16.57
CA CYS A 269 9.20 19.41 15.92
C CYS A 269 8.35 18.87 14.75
N ASN A 270 8.85 18.98 13.52
CA ASN A 270 8.17 18.52 12.31
C ASN A 270 8.49 17.07 11.96
N SER A 271 9.71 16.63 12.31
CA SER A 271 10.24 15.31 11.99
C SER A 271 11.05 14.80 13.17
N MET A 272 11.10 13.48 13.37
CA MET A 272 11.90 12.91 14.45
C MET A 272 13.35 13.40 14.39
N THR A 273 13.83 14.03 15.46
CA THR A 273 15.18 14.62 15.51
C THR A 273 15.68 14.76 16.95
N GLY A 274 17.00 14.66 17.14
CA GLY A 274 17.69 15.07 18.37
C GLY A 274 18.50 16.36 18.19
N ASP A 275 18.43 16.97 17.00
CA ASP A 275 19.19 18.17 16.67
C ASP A 275 18.68 19.36 17.46
N LYS A 276 19.54 20.34 17.69
CA LYS A 276 19.22 21.52 18.47
C LYS A 276 18.39 22.54 17.67
N PRO A 277 17.27 23.04 18.22
CA PRO A 277 16.41 23.99 17.50
C PRO A 277 17.14 25.27 17.08
N GLY A 278 16.94 25.66 15.82
CA GLY A 278 17.45 26.92 15.27
C GLY A 278 18.89 26.86 14.75
N GLU A 279 19.53 25.71 14.72
CA GLU A 279 20.83 25.52 14.07
C GLU A 279 20.68 25.32 12.56
N ALA A 280 21.66 25.77 11.77
CA ALA A 280 21.55 25.79 10.30
C ALA A 280 21.37 24.41 9.66
N HIS A 281 21.85 23.35 10.32
CA HIS A 281 21.71 21.96 9.87
C HIS A 281 20.47 21.27 10.46
N SER A 282 19.75 21.93 11.37
CA SER A 282 18.59 21.37 12.07
C SER A 282 17.30 21.69 11.32
N SER A 283 16.91 20.80 10.39
CA SER A 283 15.70 20.95 9.57
C SER A 283 14.42 20.45 10.26
N GLY A 284 14.56 19.72 11.36
CA GLY A 284 13.42 19.11 12.07
C GLY A 284 12.59 20.08 12.92
N TRP A 285 13.02 21.32 13.10
CA TRP A 285 12.33 22.31 13.94
C TRP A 285 11.77 23.49 13.15
N THR A 286 10.65 24.02 13.63
CA THR A 286 10.10 25.30 13.21
C THR A 286 9.87 26.19 14.43
N LEU A 287 10.26 27.46 14.33
CA LEU A 287 10.01 28.45 15.36
C LEU A 287 8.49 28.71 15.45
N ALA A 288 7.87 28.27 16.53
CA ALA A 288 6.42 28.40 16.75
C ALA A 288 6.07 29.74 17.42
N ALA A 289 6.85 30.15 18.42
CA ALA A 289 6.69 31.45 19.07
C ALA A 289 8.05 32.02 19.47
N LYS A 290 8.31 33.27 19.11
CA LYS A 290 9.55 33.97 19.45
C LYS A 290 9.43 34.68 20.79
N ARG A 291 10.51 34.70 21.58
CA ARG A 291 10.61 35.54 22.77
C ARG A 291 10.30 37.01 22.42
N GLY A 292 9.42 37.65 23.19
CA GLY A 292 9.21 39.09 23.13
C GLY A 292 10.47 39.87 23.58
N ARG A 293 10.53 41.16 23.22
CA ARG A 293 11.54 42.05 23.79
C ARG A 293 11.18 42.36 25.23
N ASP A 294 12.15 42.32 26.12
CA ASP A 294 11.98 42.80 27.49
C ASP A 294 11.61 44.28 27.43
N ALA A 295 10.61 44.71 28.22
CA ALA A 295 10.30 46.11 28.36
C ALA A 295 11.51 46.80 29.02
N GLY A 296 12.20 47.68 28.28
CA GLY A 296 13.28 48.47 28.83
C GLY A 296 12.76 49.25 30.04
N GLY A 297 13.40 49.08 31.20
CA GLY A 297 12.96 49.67 32.46
C GLY A 297 12.64 51.15 32.30
N GLY A 298 11.35 51.48 32.42
CA GLY A 298 10.89 52.86 32.52
C GLY A 298 11.51 53.46 33.78
N LYS A 299 12.33 54.49 33.59
CA LYS A 299 12.73 55.40 34.66
C LYS A 299 11.53 56.20 35.14
#